data_AF-A0AAW0EZV0-F1
#
_entry.id   AF-A0AAW0EZV0-F1
#
_cell.length_a   1.000
_cell.length_b   1.000
_cell.length_c   1.000
_cell.angle_alpha   90.00
_cell.angle_beta   90.00
_cell.angle_gamma   90.00
#
_symmetry.space_group_name_H-M   'P 1'
#
loop_
_entity.id
_entity.type
_entity.pdbx_description
1 polymer ?
#
loop_
_entity_poly.entity_id
_entity_poly.type
_entity_poly.pdbx_seq_one_letter_code
_entity_poly.pdbx_strand_id
1 'polypeptide(L)'
;MSLPKARRDATFDDVCDSEANAWRICLETNLGGAELHKKCGAHQQTFDTCVAAWRSSVGGAVQVKGENEGEPPFQCAAMSCLIGECLRKYNYDFDRCKPHTQFFKHCVKSFYGQDYIA
;
A
#
# COMPACT_ATOMS: atom_id res chain seq x y z
N MET A 1 -26.34 0.56 34.55
CA MET A 1 -25.69 1.63 33.75
C MET A 1 -24.43 1.02 33.16
N SER A 2 -24.45 0.73 31.86
CA SER A 2 -23.30 0.16 31.16
C SER A 2 -22.89 1.15 30.08
N LEU A 3 -21.63 1.59 30.13
CA LEU A 3 -21.04 2.51 29.16
C LEU A 3 -21.16 1.93 27.73
N PRO A 4 -21.51 2.74 26.72
CA PRO A 4 -21.46 2.27 25.34
C PRO A 4 -19.99 2.03 24.96
N LYS A 5 -19.72 0.78 24.59
CA LYS A 5 -18.45 0.28 24.05
C LYS A 5 -18.07 1.15 22.85
N ALA A 6 -17.06 2.01 23.02
CA ALA A 6 -16.59 2.91 21.98
C ALA A 6 -16.16 2.12 20.73
N ARG A 7 -16.60 2.62 19.56
CA ARG A 7 -16.10 2.39 18.19
C ARG A 7 -15.69 0.95 17.83
N ARG A 8 -16.67 0.17 17.37
CA ARG A 8 -16.44 -0.90 16.39
C ARG A 8 -16.24 -0.25 15.01
N ASP A 9 -15.04 -0.39 14.49
CA ASP A 9 -14.68 -0.60 13.08
C ASP A 9 -15.34 0.33 12.05
N ALA A 10 -14.71 1.48 11.80
CA ALA A 10 -14.81 2.08 10.48
C ALA A 10 -13.94 1.21 9.55
N THR A 11 -14.58 0.33 8.79
CA THR A 11 -13.92 -0.46 7.74
C THR A 11 -13.39 0.53 6.71
N PHE A 12 -12.09 0.81 6.75
CA PHE A 12 -11.43 1.70 5.80
C PHE A 12 -11.02 0.93 4.53
N ASP A 13 -11.70 -0.18 4.24
CA ASP A 13 -11.32 -1.17 3.23
C ASP A 13 -11.43 -0.62 1.81
N ASP A 14 -12.21 0.44 1.61
CA ASP A 14 -12.42 1.12 0.33
C ASP A 14 -11.54 2.35 0.12
N VAL A 15 -10.80 2.80 1.16
CA VAL A 15 -10.03 4.04 1.10
C VAL A 15 -8.90 3.92 0.09
N CYS A 16 -8.98 4.69 -0.99
CA CYS A 16 -7.99 4.72 -2.07
C CYS A 16 -7.70 3.33 -2.69
N ASP A 17 -8.64 2.39 -2.57
CA ASP A 17 -8.49 1.02 -3.07
C ASP A 17 -8.34 1.01 -4.60
N SER A 18 -9.12 1.84 -5.30
CA SER A 18 -9.08 1.91 -6.76
C SER A 18 -7.72 2.39 -7.28
N GLU A 19 -7.13 3.37 -6.61
CA GLU A 19 -5.84 3.97 -6.93
C GLU A 19 -4.70 2.99 -6.60
N ALA A 20 -4.78 2.34 -5.43
CA ALA A 20 -3.83 1.30 -5.04
C ALA A 20 -3.87 0.12 -6.02
N ASN A 21 -5.06 -0.33 -6.43
CA ASN A 21 -5.22 -1.41 -7.39
C ASN A 21 -4.73 -1.02 -8.79
N ALA A 22 -5.02 0.20 -9.27
CA ALA A 22 -4.50 0.68 -10.55
C ALA A 22 -2.96 0.71 -10.55
N TRP A 23 -2.36 1.14 -9.43
CA TRP A 23 -0.92 1.10 -9.26
C TRP A 23 -0.36 -0.32 -9.25
N ARG A 24 -0.98 -1.23 -8.49
CA ARG A 24 -0.63 -2.66 -8.46
C ARG A 24 -0.66 -3.27 -9.86
N ILE A 25 -1.71 -3.03 -10.66
CA ILE A 25 -1.83 -3.52 -12.05
C ILE A 25 -0.65 -3.06 -12.90
N CYS A 26 -0.24 -1.79 -12.78
CA CYS A 26 0.92 -1.28 -13.50
C CYS A 26 2.21 -2.01 -13.11
N LEU A 27 2.42 -2.21 -11.80
CA LEU A 27 3.60 -2.90 -11.26
C LEU A 27 3.65 -4.36 -11.73
N GLU A 28 2.50 -5.05 -11.73
CA GLU A 28 2.34 -6.42 -12.22
C GLU A 28 2.67 -6.50 -13.72
N THR A 29 2.12 -5.60 -14.53
CA THR A 29 2.37 -5.55 -15.98
C THR A 29 3.86 -5.33 -16.30
N ASN A 30 4.57 -4.62 -15.43
CA ASN A 30 5.98 -4.29 -15.58
C ASN A 30 6.89 -5.07 -14.62
N LEU A 31 6.46 -6.26 -14.15
CA LEU A 31 7.15 -7.02 -13.12
C LEU A 31 8.65 -7.19 -13.42
N GLY A 32 9.52 -6.67 -12.54
CA GLY A 32 10.98 -6.76 -12.68
C GLY A 32 11.52 -6.05 -13.91
N GLY A 33 10.76 -5.12 -14.49
CA GLY A 33 11.20 -4.26 -15.58
C GLY A 33 12.13 -3.15 -15.08
N ALA A 34 13.03 -2.71 -15.95
CA ALA A 34 13.75 -1.46 -15.72
C ALA A 34 12.77 -0.26 -15.72
N GLU A 35 13.15 0.81 -15.05
CA GLU A 35 12.41 2.08 -15.04
C GLU A 35 10.98 1.99 -14.48
N LEU A 36 10.72 1.08 -13.53
CA LEU A 36 9.41 0.92 -12.89
C LEU A 36 8.85 2.25 -12.32
N HIS A 37 9.71 3.06 -11.70
CA HIS A 37 9.33 4.40 -11.22
C HIS A 37 8.82 5.30 -12.35
N LYS A 38 9.47 5.29 -13.52
CA LYS A 38 9.05 6.09 -14.67
C LYS A 38 7.73 5.59 -15.24
N LYS A 39 7.54 4.27 -15.32
CA LYS A 39 6.36 3.66 -15.93
C LYS A 39 5.12 3.73 -15.05
N CYS A 40 5.27 3.51 -13.74
CA CYS A 40 4.16 3.43 -12.80
C CYS A 40 4.07 4.63 -11.85
N GLY A 41 4.95 5.62 -11.98
CA GLY A 41 4.97 6.80 -11.12
C GLY A 41 3.70 7.64 -11.19
N ALA A 42 3.02 7.68 -12.33
CA ALA A 42 1.72 8.36 -12.44
C ALA A 42 0.65 7.71 -11.56
N HIS A 43 0.62 6.37 -11.49
CA HIS A 43 -0.32 5.67 -10.60
C HIS A 43 0.02 5.85 -9.13
N GLN A 44 1.31 5.84 -8.78
CA GLN A 44 1.77 6.19 -7.44
C GLN A 44 1.30 7.60 -7.05
N GLN A 45 1.47 8.59 -7.95
CA GLN A 45 1.05 9.97 -7.68
C GLN A 45 -0.47 10.10 -7.49
N THR A 46 -1.27 9.39 -8.28
CA THR A 46 -2.73 9.34 -8.10
C THR A 46 -3.10 8.76 -6.74
N PHE A 47 -2.44 7.66 -6.34
CA PHE A 47 -2.60 7.08 -5.00
C PHE A 47 -2.22 8.07 -3.89
N ASP A 48 -1.05 8.72 -4.00
CA ASP A 48 -0.58 9.70 -3.02
C ASP A 48 -1.56 10.88 -2.88
N THR A 49 -2.15 11.31 -3.99
CA THR A 49 -3.17 12.37 -4.02
C THR A 49 -4.44 11.95 -3.28
N CYS A 50 -4.91 10.72 -3.52
CA CYS A 50 -6.06 10.17 -2.81
C CYS A 50 -5.79 10.09 -1.29
N VAL A 51 -4.64 9.55 -0.89
CA VAL A 51 -4.27 9.43 0.53
C VAL A 51 -4.19 10.82 1.17
N ALA A 52 -3.58 11.80 0.51
CA ALA A 52 -3.49 13.17 1.04
C ALA A 52 -4.88 13.81 1.24
N ALA A 53 -5.79 13.63 0.28
CA ALA A 53 -7.17 14.11 0.37
C ALA A 53 -7.93 13.44 1.52
N TRP A 54 -7.83 12.12 1.63
CA TRP A 54 -8.44 11.36 2.73
C TRP A 54 -7.86 11.76 4.10
N ARG A 55 -6.54 11.88 4.21
CA ARG A 55 -5.85 12.32 5.45
C ARG A 55 -6.32 13.70 5.91
N SER A 56 -6.59 14.59 4.96
CA SER A 56 -7.10 15.93 5.25
C SER A 56 -8.53 15.91 5.82
N SER A 57 -9.33 14.87 5.54
CA SER A 57 -10.70 14.75 6.05
C SER A 57 -10.80 14.03 7.39
N VAL A 58 -9.92 13.07 7.68
CA VAL A 58 -9.98 12.24 8.91
C VAL A 58 -8.93 12.62 9.97
N GLY A 59 -7.90 13.38 9.60
CA GLY A 59 -6.79 13.76 10.47
C GLY A 59 -5.63 12.75 10.51
N GLY A 60 -4.42 13.26 10.79
CA GLY A 60 -3.17 12.49 10.71
C GLY A 60 -3.01 11.35 11.72
N ALA A 61 -3.84 11.27 12.76
CA ALA A 61 -3.77 10.22 13.78
C ALA A 61 -4.50 8.91 13.40
N VAL A 62 -5.38 8.95 12.38
CA VAL A 62 -6.13 7.76 11.94
C VAL A 62 -5.20 6.83 11.17
N GLN A 63 -5.28 5.53 11.42
CA GLN A 63 -4.50 4.52 10.70
C GLN A 63 -5.44 3.52 10.04
N VAL A 64 -5.15 3.15 8.79
CA VAL A 64 -5.78 1.99 8.15
C VAL A 64 -4.82 0.82 8.37
N LYS A 65 -5.28 -0.26 9.01
CA LYS A 65 -4.50 -1.48 9.32
C LYS A 65 -5.12 -2.70 8.64
N GLY A 66 -4.36 -3.78 8.53
CA GLY A 66 -4.90 -5.09 8.18
C GLY A 66 -5.84 -5.64 9.26
N GLU A 67 -6.52 -6.74 8.94
CA GLU A 67 -7.44 -7.42 9.86
C GLU A 67 -6.72 -7.91 11.12
N ASN A 68 -5.49 -8.44 10.95
CA ASN A 68 -4.65 -8.89 12.05
C ASN A 68 -3.43 -7.99 12.30
N GLU A 69 -2.88 -8.04 13.52
CA GLU A 69 -1.65 -7.33 13.86
C GLU A 69 -0.48 -7.82 13.00
N GLY A 70 0.27 -6.88 12.41
CA GLY A 70 1.39 -7.17 11.51
C GLY A 70 0.98 -7.33 10.04
N GLU A 71 -0.31 -7.42 9.73
CA GLU A 71 -0.79 -7.43 8.35
C GLU A 71 -0.80 -6.01 7.75
N PRO A 72 -0.47 -5.88 6.46
CA PRO A 72 -0.60 -4.61 5.77
C PRO A 72 -2.09 -4.24 5.58
N PRO A 73 -2.39 -2.95 5.31
CA PRO A 73 -3.70 -2.54 4.81
C PRO A 73 -4.13 -3.40 3.61
N PHE A 74 -5.43 -3.70 3.51
CA PHE A 74 -5.98 -4.54 2.46
C PHE A 74 -5.60 -4.05 1.05
N GLN A 75 -5.62 -2.73 0.84
CA GLN A 75 -5.25 -2.05 -0.40
C GLN A 75 -3.81 -2.34 -0.84
N CYS A 76 -2.91 -2.58 0.12
CA CYS A 76 -1.50 -2.83 -0.13
C CYS A 76 -1.14 -4.32 -0.13
N ALA A 77 -2.00 -5.18 0.43
CA ALA A 77 -1.71 -6.60 0.62
C ALA A 77 -1.35 -7.28 -0.70
N ALA A 78 -2.11 -7.01 -1.77
CA ALA A 78 -1.87 -7.59 -3.08
C ALA A 78 -0.54 -7.15 -3.73
N MET A 79 0.02 -5.98 -3.35
CA MET A 79 1.35 -5.56 -3.83
C MET A 79 2.47 -6.42 -3.23
N SER A 80 2.28 -6.97 -2.03
CA SER A 80 3.27 -7.85 -1.40
C SER A 80 3.49 -9.14 -2.21
N CYS A 81 2.44 -9.63 -2.88
CA CYS A 81 2.50 -10.80 -3.76
C CYS A 81 3.49 -10.60 -4.93
N LEU A 82 3.55 -9.37 -5.47
CA LEU A 82 4.43 -9.02 -6.60
C LEU A 82 5.92 -9.17 -6.26
N ILE A 83 6.30 -9.00 -4.99
CA ILE A 83 7.68 -9.21 -4.54
C ILE A 83 8.07 -10.67 -4.74
N GLY A 84 7.25 -11.59 -4.23
CA GLY A 84 7.49 -13.03 -4.34
C GLY A 84 7.42 -13.52 -5.78
N GLU A 85 6.47 -13.01 -6.57
CA GLU A 85 6.37 -13.32 -8.00
C GLU A 85 7.59 -12.86 -8.78
N CYS A 86 8.06 -11.63 -8.53
CA CYS A 86 9.27 -11.11 -9.17
C CYS A 86 10.48 -11.99 -8.84
N LEU A 87 10.69 -12.32 -7.55
CA LEU A 87 11.81 -13.14 -7.12
C LEU A 87 11.78 -14.52 -7.78
N ARG A 88 10.62 -15.19 -7.80
CA ARG A 88 10.47 -16.48 -8.48
C ARG A 88 10.75 -16.38 -9.98
N LYS A 89 10.28 -15.32 -10.65
CA LYS A 89 10.44 -15.12 -12.10
C LYS A 89 11.89 -14.80 -12.50
N TYR A 90 12.63 -14.10 -11.64
CA TYR A 90 13.97 -13.61 -11.94
C TYR A 90 15.05 -14.27 -11.08
N ASN A 91 14.88 -15.55 -10.74
CA ASN A 91 15.88 -16.37 -10.05
C ASN A 91 16.42 -15.74 -8.74
N TYR A 92 15.51 -15.22 -7.93
CA TYR A 92 15.79 -14.55 -6.66
C TYR A 92 16.75 -13.35 -6.77
N ASP A 93 16.74 -12.66 -7.91
CA ASP A 93 17.44 -11.40 -8.09
C ASP A 93 16.77 -10.29 -7.26
N PHE A 94 17.29 -10.08 -6.05
CA PHE A 94 16.77 -9.09 -5.10
C PHE A 94 16.97 -7.66 -5.58
N ASP A 95 18.02 -7.36 -6.33
CA ASP A 95 18.27 -6.01 -6.82
C ASP A 95 17.25 -5.64 -7.89
N ARG A 96 16.95 -6.58 -8.79
CA ARG A 96 15.89 -6.41 -9.79
C ARG A 96 14.50 -6.27 -9.19
N CYS A 97 14.22 -6.99 -8.10
CA CYS A 97 12.91 -6.98 -7.45
C CYS A 97 12.76 -5.94 -6.34
N LYS A 98 13.85 -5.25 -5.97
CA LYS A 98 13.90 -4.21 -4.93
C LYS A 98 12.82 -3.12 -5.09
N PRO A 99 12.50 -2.61 -6.31
CA PRO A 99 11.47 -1.60 -6.47
C PRO A 99 10.11 -2.02 -5.94
N HIS A 100 9.70 -3.29 -6.15
CA HIS A 100 8.41 -3.80 -5.65
C HIS A 100 8.33 -3.75 -4.13
N THR A 101 9.41 -4.08 -3.44
CA THR A 101 9.51 -3.95 -1.98
C THR A 101 9.40 -2.49 -1.53
N GLN A 102 10.02 -1.56 -2.27
CA GLN A 102 9.94 -0.14 -1.97
C GLN A 102 8.52 0.42 -2.15
N PHE A 103 7.84 0.04 -3.23
CA PHE A 103 6.46 0.46 -3.49
C PHE A 103 5.46 -0.11 -2.49
N PHE A 104 5.59 -1.40 -2.14
CA PHE A 104 4.77 -1.99 -1.08
C PHE A 104 4.95 -1.24 0.24
N LYS A 105 6.20 -0.96 0.65
CA LYS A 105 6.48 -0.18 1.86
C LYS A 105 5.87 1.22 1.80
N HIS A 106 5.93 1.88 0.65
CA HIS A 106 5.33 3.20 0.45
C HIS A 106 3.81 3.17 0.61
N CYS A 107 3.14 2.19 -0.01
CA CYS A 107 1.70 1.98 0.14
C CYS A 107 1.31 1.85 1.62
N VAL A 108 1.97 0.95 2.35
CA VAL A 108 1.70 0.69 3.77
C VAL A 108 1.92 1.94 4.63
N LYS A 109 3.05 2.63 4.46
CA LYS A 109 3.39 3.83 5.23
C LYS A 109 2.37 4.96 5.03
N SER A 110 1.87 5.12 3.81
CA SER A 110 0.88 6.15 3.47
C SER A 110 -0.41 6.00 4.30
N PHE A 111 -0.81 4.76 4.58
CA PHE A 111 -1.98 4.43 5.38
C PHE A 111 -1.77 4.47 6.90
N TYR A 112 -0.52 4.41 7.39
CA TYR A 112 -0.21 4.49 8.82
C TYR A 112 0.08 5.91 9.32
N GLY A 113 0.32 6.87 8.41
CA GLY A 113 0.40 8.29 8.75
C GLY A 113 1.72 8.72 9.39
N GLN A 114 2.63 7.78 9.66
CA GLN A 114 4.04 7.97 10.00
C GLN A 114 4.85 6.75 9.56
N ASP A 115 6.18 6.90 9.50
CA ASP A 115 7.13 5.84 9.15
C ASP A 115 6.89 4.57 9.99
N TYR A 116 6.45 3.49 9.35
CA TYR A 116 6.21 2.20 9.99
C TYR A 116 7.48 1.52 10.55
N ILE A 117 8.64 2.19 10.52
CA ILE A 117 9.89 1.71 11.14
C ILE A 117 10.64 2.95 11.63
N ALA A 118 10.69 3.13 12.95
CA ALA A 118 11.79 3.80 13.63
C ALA A 118 12.86 2.75 13.99
#